data_AF-A0A3D4Q316-F1
#
_entry.id   AF-A0A3D4Q316-F1
#
_cell.length_a   1.000
_cell.length_b   1.000
_cell.length_c   1.000
_cell.angle_alpha   90.00
_cell.angle_beta   90.00
_cell.angle_gamma   90.00
#
_symmetry.space_group_name_H-M   'P 1'
#
loop_
_entity.id
_entity.type
_entity.pdbx_description
1 polymer ?
#
loop_
_entity_poly.entity_id
_entity_poly.type
_entity_poly.pdbx_seq_one_letter_code
_entity_poly.pdbx_strand_id
1 'polypeptide(L)'
;MKNAAFFYAFLCLLFLLSNNSTASGMTDDVLRIRLPQAGSLEPESTSRFYEQALRLALEKTSNASERIQFDYHPTHVQRERARLLVQQGKLDIIWSSSNKKREKELTPVKFNLIRGINEYRLLLIRADDQPRFEQVKNLADLQKFKIGSGTHWSDTDIYRFNGLPLVTAYAYAPMFRMLKV
;
A
#
# COMPACT_ATOMS: atom_id res chain seq x y z
N MET A 1 2.73 -52.64 61.87
CA MET A 1 2.39 -52.87 60.44
C MET A 1 0.88 -52.67 60.18
N LYS A 2 0.33 -51.47 60.36
CA LYS A 2 -1.09 -51.17 60.02
C LYS A 2 -1.35 -49.76 59.44
N ASN A 3 -0.32 -48.94 59.17
CA ASN A 3 -0.52 -47.53 58.79
C ASN A 3 0.03 -47.16 57.39
N ALA A 4 0.46 -48.14 56.58
CA ALA A 4 0.99 -47.86 55.24
C ALA A 4 -0.09 -47.81 54.15
N ALA A 5 -1.23 -48.49 54.34
CA ALA A 5 -2.27 -48.59 53.32
C ALA A 5 -3.12 -47.31 53.15
N PHE A 6 -3.25 -46.49 54.21
CA PHE A 6 -4.08 -45.28 54.17
C PHE A 6 -3.38 -44.09 53.49
N PHE A 7 -2.05 -44.09 53.48
CA PHE A 7 -1.27 -43.00 52.89
C PHE A 7 -1.23 -43.08 51.35
N TYR A 8 -1.27 -44.30 50.80
CA TYR A 8 -1.29 -44.52 49.35
C TYR A 8 -2.66 -44.22 48.71
N ALA A 9 -3.76 -44.36 49.44
CA ALA A 9 -5.10 -44.05 48.92
C ALA A 9 -5.32 -42.53 48.75
N PHE A 10 -4.67 -41.69 49.57
CA PHE A 10 -4.77 -40.23 49.45
C PHE A 10 -3.86 -39.68 48.33
N LEU A 11 -2.74 -40.35 48.03
CA LEU A 11 -1.82 -39.95 46.97
C LEU A 11 -2.38 -40.20 45.56
N CYS A 12 -3.26 -41.20 45.38
CA CYS A 12 -3.92 -41.46 44.09
C CYS A 12 -5.08 -40.51 43.78
N LEU A 13 -5.70 -39.87 44.78
CA LEU A 13 -6.79 -38.91 44.56
C LEU A 13 -6.27 -37.51 44.14
N LEU A 14 -5.02 -37.18 44.49
CA LEU A 14 -4.37 -35.92 44.10
C LEU A 14 -3.74 -35.95 42.70
N PHE A 15 -3.51 -37.14 42.13
CA PHE A 15 -2.99 -37.29 40.76
C PHE A 15 -4.09 -37.30 39.68
N LEU A 16 -5.37 -37.42 40.06
CA LEU A 16 -6.51 -37.38 39.15
C LEU A 16 -7.09 -35.96 38.95
N LEU A 17 -6.60 -34.96 39.69
CA LEU A 17 -7.04 -33.56 39.58
C LEU A 17 -6.05 -32.64 38.83
N SER A 18 -4.92 -33.17 38.35
CA SER A 18 -3.91 -32.39 37.60
C SER A 18 -3.95 -32.57 36.08
N ASN A 19 -4.99 -33.21 35.54
CA ASN A 19 -5.27 -33.18 34.10
C ASN A 19 -6.38 -32.16 33.79
N ASN A 20 -6.24 -30.94 34.32
CA ASN A 20 -6.70 -29.79 33.55
C ASN A 20 -5.64 -29.56 32.48
N SER A 21 -5.72 -30.34 31.40
CA SER A 21 -5.30 -29.84 30.10
C SER A 21 -6.11 -28.57 29.88
N THR A 22 -5.54 -27.44 30.30
CA THR A 22 -5.88 -26.17 29.67
C THR A 22 -5.59 -26.43 28.20
N ALA A 23 -6.65 -26.71 27.44
CA ALA A 23 -6.65 -26.41 26.03
C ALA A 23 -6.22 -24.95 26.00
N SER A 24 -4.93 -24.72 25.71
CA SER A 24 -4.47 -23.45 25.24
C SER A 24 -5.40 -23.18 24.09
N GLY A 25 -6.38 -22.29 24.29
CA GLY A 25 -7.28 -21.91 23.22
C GLY A 25 -6.39 -21.62 22.04
N MET A 26 -6.66 -22.27 20.91
CA MET A 26 -6.13 -21.80 19.64
C MET A 26 -6.58 -20.35 19.57
N THR A 27 -5.71 -19.43 19.98
CA THR A 27 -5.79 -18.06 19.55
C THR A 27 -5.62 -18.20 18.05
N ASP A 28 -6.73 -18.24 17.32
CA ASP A 28 -6.75 -17.93 15.90
C ASP A 28 -6.01 -16.60 15.79
N ASP A 29 -4.71 -16.67 15.50
CA ASP A 29 -3.89 -15.49 15.45
C ASP A 29 -4.28 -14.78 14.16
N VAL A 30 -5.18 -13.81 14.30
CA VAL A 30 -5.73 -13.08 13.17
C VAL A 30 -4.72 -12.01 12.79
N LEU A 31 -4.03 -12.22 11.67
CA LEU A 31 -3.19 -11.20 11.06
C LEU A 31 -4.09 -10.10 10.49
N ARG A 32 -4.18 -8.98 11.21
CA ARG A 32 -4.92 -7.79 10.77
C ARG A 32 -4.02 -6.85 9.99
N ILE A 33 -4.48 -6.45 8.81
CA ILE A 33 -3.79 -5.52 7.92
C ILE A 33 -4.70 -4.33 7.65
N ARG A 34 -4.28 -3.15 8.09
CA ARG A 34 -5.02 -1.90 7.96
C ARG A 34 -4.63 -1.18 6.68
N LEU A 35 -5.60 -1.04 5.78
CA LEU A 35 -5.45 -0.41 4.47
C LEU A 35 -6.24 0.90 4.36
N PRO A 36 -5.85 1.82 3.46
CA PRO A 36 -6.72 2.93 3.05
C PRO A 36 -8.07 2.41 2.55
N GLN A 37 -9.14 3.19 2.72
CA GLN A 37 -10.45 2.87 2.14
C GLN A 37 -10.33 2.65 0.62
N ALA A 38 -11.03 1.65 0.08
CA ALA A 38 -11.12 1.44 -1.37
C ALA A 38 -11.50 2.74 -2.10
N GLY A 39 -10.84 3.04 -3.22
CA GLY A 39 -11.02 4.31 -3.93
C GLY A 39 -10.28 5.52 -3.37
N SER A 40 -9.63 5.43 -2.19
CA SER A 40 -8.84 6.54 -1.64
C SER A 40 -7.61 6.90 -2.49
N LEU A 41 -6.98 5.90 -3.10
CA LEU A 41 -5.75 6.07 -3.86
C LEU A 41 -6.03 5.92 -5.36
N GLU A 42 -5.88 7.02 -6.10
CA GLU A 42 -6.10 7.06 -7.54
C GLU A 42 -4.83 6.71 -8.34
N PRO A 43 -4.93 6.00 -9.47
CA PRO A 43 -6.15 5.42 -10.03
C PRO A 43 -6.64 4.20 -9.25
N GLU A 44 -7.96 4.06 -9.10
CA GLU A 44 -8.56 2.97 -8.32
C GLU A 44 -8.22 1.58 -8.90
N SER A 45 -8.18 1.45 -10.23
CA SER A 45 -7.85 0.20 -10.91
C SER A 45 -6.50 -0.37 -10.47
N THR A 46 -5.49 0.49 -10.37
CA THR A 46 -4.16 0.12 -9.90
C THR A 46 -4.17 -0.28 -8.43
N SER A 47 -4.90 0.46 -7.58
CA SER A 47 -5.05 0.14 -6.16
C SER A 47 -5.70 -1.22 -5.92
N ARG A 48 -6.73 -1.58 -6.70
CA ARG A 48 -7.37 -2.90 -6.63
C ARG A 48 -6.41 -4.03 -7.01
N PHE A 49 -5.58 -3.83 -8.04
CA PHE A 49 -4.57 -4.80 -8.43
C PHE A 49 -3.55 -5.06 -7.31
N TYR A 50 -3.04 -3.99 -6.67
CA TYR A 50 -2.08 -4.13 -5.58
C TYR A 50 -2.65 -4.85 -4.36
N GLU A 51 -3.89 -4.58 -4.00
CA GLU A 51 -4.55 -5.29 -2.90
C GLU A 51 -4.75 -6.78 -3.23
N GLN A 52 -5.19 -7.12 -4.45
CA GLN A 52 -5.33 -8.50 -4.88
C GLN A 52 -3.98 -9.25 -4.87
N ALA A 53 -2.91 -8.59 -5.31
CA ALA A 53 -1.57 -9.16 -5.27
C ALA A 53 -1.11 -9.43 -3.82
N LEU A 54 -1.40 -8.51 -2.90
CA LEU A 54 -1.12 -8.70 -1.47
C LEU A 54 -1.94 -9.85 -0.87
N ARG A 55 -3.24 -9.92 -1.16
CA ARG A 55 -4.12 -11.02 -0.73
C ARG A 55 -3.58 -12.36 -1.19
N LEU A 56 -3.30 -12.49 -2.49
CA LEU A 56 -2.75 -13.71 -3.07
C LEU A 56 -1.41 -14.10 -2.43
N ALA A 57 -0.51 -13.12 -2.21
CA ALA A 57 0.77 -13.39 -1.56
C ALA A 57 0.56 -13.96 -0.15
N LEU A 58 -0.29 -13.32 0.65
CA LEU A 58 -0.57 -13.76 2.01
C LEU A 58 -1.24 -15.13 2.05
N GLU A 59 -2.23 -15.38 1.20
CA GLU A 59 -2.90 -16.70 1.10
C GLU A 59 -1.92 -17.83 0.72
N LYS A 60 -0.89 -17.51 -0.08
CA LYS A 60 0.14 -18.49 -0.48
C LYS A 60 1.22 -18.69 0.56
N THR A 61 1.40 -17.76 1.49
CA THR A 61 2.46 -17.81 2.51
C THR A 61 1.95 -18.09 3.91
N SER A 62 0.66 -17.89 4.18
CA SER A 62 0.06 -18.10 5.50
C SER A 62 -0.02 -19.58 5.85
N ASN A 63 0.18 -19.88 7.13
CA ASN A 63 -0.04 -21.22 7.65
C ASN A 63 -1.53 -21.56 7.66
N ALA A 64 -1.89 -22.85 7.61
CA ALA A 64 -3.28 -23.30 7.59
C ALA A 64 -4.12 -22.84 8.81
N SER A 65 -3.46 -22.46 9.90
CA SER A 65 -4.07 -21.95 11.13
C SER A 65 -4.15 -20.43 11.21
N GLU A 66 -3.48 -19.69 10.33
CA GLU A 66 -3.48 -18.23 10.34
C GLU A 66 -4.71 -17.69 9.60
N ARG A 67 -5.42 -16.75 10.23
CA ARG A 67 -6.53 -16.05 9.58
C ARG A 67 -6.09 -14.65 9.19
N ILE A 68 -6.24 -14.31 7.91
CA ILE A 68 -5.90 -12.98 7.40
C ILE A 68 -7.17 -12.11 7.38
N GLN A 69 -7.10 -10.93 8.00
CA GLN A 69 -8.19 -9.96 7.99
C GLN A 69 -7.68 -8.61 7.47
N PHE A 70 -8.42 -8.03 6.53
CA PHE A 70 -8.16 -6.69 6.01
C PHE A 70 -9.15 -5.71 6.64
N ASP A 71 -8.62 -4.74 7.36
CA ASP A 71 -9.38 -3.64 7.94
C ASP A 71 -9.17 -2.38 7.12
N TYR A 72 -10.24 -1.65 6.83
CA TYR A 72 -10.16 -0.43 6.02
C TYR A 72 -10.34 0.80 6.89
N HIS A 73 -9.57 1.84 6.59
CA HIS A 73 -9.77 3.16 7.19
C HIS A 73 -11.21 3.65 6.93
N PRO A 74 -11.90 4.25 7.92
CA PRO A 74 -13.33 4.55 7.81
C PRO A 74 -13.67 5.67 6.83
N THR A 75 -12.68 6.47 6.42
CA THR A 75 -12.87 7.59 5.51
C THR A 75 -11.85 7.61 4.39
N HIS A 76 -12.23 8.21 3.26
CA HIS A 76 -11.35 8.46 2.15
C HIS A 76 -10.22 9.40 2.57
N VAL A 77 -9.00 9.07 2.14
CA VAL A 77 -7.80 9.85 2.46
C VAL A 77 -6.94 10.04 1.22
N GLN A 78 -6.44 11.26 1.02
CA GLN A 78 -5.46 11.51 -0.05
C GLN A 78 -4.14 10.81 0.26
N ARG A 79 -3.34 10.52 -0.79
CA ARG A 79 -2.11 9.74 -0.70
C ARG A 79 -1.12 10.23 0.36
N GLU A 80 -0.89 11.54 0.46
CA GLU A 80 0.05 12.06 1.48
C GLU A 80 -0.52 11.93 2.90
N ARG A 81 -1.85 12.06 3.08
CA ARG A 81 -2.48 11.76 4.37
C ARG A 81 -2.36 10.27 4.71
N ALA A 82 -2.59 9.38 3.76
CA ALA A 82 -2.40 7.94 3.96
C ALA A 82 -0.95 7.61 4.36
N ARG A 83 0.05 8.27 3.77
CA ARG A 83 1.47 8.12 4.14
C ARG A 83 1.71 8.47 5.61
N LEU A 84 1.18 9.62 6.05
CA LEU A 84 1.25 10.03 7.46
C LEU A 84 0.56 9.02 8.39
N LEU A 85 -0.58 8.44 7.97
CA LEU A 85 -1.27 7.43 8.76
C LEU A 85 -0.44 6.15 8.91
N VAL A 86 0.35 5.76 7.90
CA VAL A 86 1.30 4.64 8.04
C VAL A 86 2.41 4.98 9.03
N GLN A 87 2.99 6.18 8.94
CA GLN A 87 4.00 6.65 9.91
C GLN A 87 3.47 6.69 11.35
N GLN A 88 2.18 6.96 11.52
CA GLN A 88 1.50 6.97 12.83
C GLN A 88 1.06 5.57 13.29
N GLY A 89 1.31 4.51 12.52
CA GLY A 89 0.85 3.16 12.82
C GLY A 89 -0.68 3.00 12.81
N LYS A 90 -1.40 3.87 12.09
CA LYS A 90 -2.86 3.81 11.88
C LYS A 90 -3.25 3.05 10.61
N LEU A 91 -2.32 2.97 9.66
CA LEU A 91 -2.35 2.09 8.50
C LEU A 91 -1.09 1.23 8.53
N ASP A 92 -1.17 0.01 8.03
CA ASP A 92 -0.02 -0.89 7.95
C ASP A 92 0.67 -0.80 6.59
N ILE A 93 -0.11 -0.66 5.50
CA ILE A 93 0.40 -0.69 4.13
C ILE A 93 -0.23 0.43 3.29
N ILE A 94 0.59 1.00 2.39
CA ILE A 94 0.18 2.00 1.39
C ILE A 94 0.83 1.71 0.04
N TRP A 95 0.08 1.96 -1.04
CA TRP A 95 0.61 1.98 -2.40
C TRP A 95 1.24 3.33 -2.72
N SER A 96 2.56 3.34 -2.92
CA SER A 96 3.33 4.56 -3.18
C SER A 96 4.43 4.31 -4.18
N SER A 97 4.77 5.32 -4.99
CA SER A 97 6.04 5.33 -5.70
C SER A 97 7.20 5.51 -4.72
N SER A 98 8.35 4.91 -5.04
CA SER A 98 9.55 4.94 -4.21
C SER A 98 10.44 6.13 -4.53
N ASN A 99 11.07 6.71 -3.50
CA ASN A 99 12.18 7.65 -3.63
C ASN A 99 12.99 7.66 -2.32
N LYS A 100 14.19 8.25 -2.36
CA LYS A 100 15.12 8.30 -1.21
C LYS A 100 14.49 8.87 0.07
N LYS A 101 13.57 9.83 -0.05
CA LYS A 101 12.90 10.44 1.12
C LYS A 101 11.89 9.46 1.72
N ARG A 102 11.03 8.87 0.88
CA ARG A 102 9.97 7.95 1.29
C ARG A 102 10.52 6.64 1.85
N GLU A 103 11.64 6.14 1.32
CA GLU A 103 12.31 4.94 1.85
C GLU A 103 12.98 5.18 3.22
N LYS A 104 13.27 6.44 3.58
CA LYS A 104 13.70 6.79 4.94
C LYS A 104 12.52 6.92 5.90
N GLU A 105 11.37 7.31 5.37
CA GLU A 105 10.13 7.57 6.11
C GLU A 105 9.30 6.31 6.37
N LEU A 106 9.42 5.31 5.49
CA LEU A 106 8.64 4.07 5.48
C LEU A 106 9.50 2.89 5.01
N THR A 107 9.20 1.69 5.50
CA THR A 107 9.85 0.45 5.04
C THR A 107 9.36 0.06 3.64
N PRO A 108 10.23 0.00 2.61
CA PRO A 108 9.81 -0.36 1.26
C PRO A 108 9.76 -1.89 1.07
N VAL A 109 8.70 -2.37 0.43
CA VAL A 109 8.67 -3.72 -0.17
C VAL A 109 9.29 -3.63 -1.56
N LYS A 110 10.54 -4.08 -1.72
CA LYS A 110 11.31 -3.97 -2.97
C LYS A 110 10.92 -5.02 -4.01
N PHE A 111 9.64 -5.01 -4.42
CA PHE A 111 9.11 -5.89 -5.44
C PHE A 111 8.35 -5.10 -6.50
N ASN A 112 8.72 -5.26 -7.78
CA ASN A 112 8.09 -4.53 -8.88
C ASN A 112 6.79 -5.21 -9.34
N LEU A 113 5.68 -4.87 -8.69
CA LEU A 113 4.35 -5.43 -8.96
C LEU A 113 3.89 -5.27 -10.41
N ILE A 114 4.36 -4.24 -11.11
CA ILE A 114 3.96 -3.90 -12.49
C ILE A 114 5.11 -4.02 -13.49
N ARG A 115 6.17 -4.76 -13.13
CA ARG A 115 7.26 -5.17 -14.04
C ARG A 115 7.81 -4.04 -14.94
N GLY A 116 7.95 -2.84 -14.39
CA GLY A 116 8.54 -1.69 -15.09
C GLY A 116 7.56 -0.86 -15.93
N ILE A 117 6.28 -1.22 -15.99
CA ILE A 117 5.27 -0.46 -16.78
C ILE A 117 5.18 1.01 -16.33
N ASN A 118 5.42 1.31 -15.05
CA ASN A 118 5.41 2.70 -14.53
C ASN A 118 6.61 3.55 -14.99
N GLU A 119 7.58 2.99 -15.71
CA GLU A 119 8.78 3.68 -16.17
C GLU A 119 8.60 4.25 -17.58
N TYR A 120 7.56 3.81 -18.29
CA TYR A 120 7.16 4.38 -19.57
C TYR A 120 6.53 5.75 -19.37
N ARG A 121 6.82 6.68 -20.27
CA ARG A 121 6.23 8.03 -20.29
C ARG A 121 5.55 8.25 -21.63
N LEU A 122 4.25 8.41 -21.59
CA LEU A 122 3.46 8.87 -22.73
C LEU A 122 2.99 10.29 -22.44
N LEU A 123 3.29 11.21 -23.36
CA LEU A 123 2.80 12.58 -23.28
C LEU A 123 1.44 12.65 -23.95
N LEU A 124 0.49 13.31 -23.29
CA LEU A 124 -0.85 13.56 -23.83
C LEU A 124 -0.97 15.04 -24.17
N ILE A 125 -1.52 15.31 -25.35
CA ILE A 125 -1.77 16.66 -25.85
C ILE A 125 -3.23 16.77 -26.30
N ARG A 126 -3.72 18.00 -26.49
CA ARG A 126 -5.00 18.22 -27.17
C ARG A 126 -4.83 17.86 -28.65
N ALA A 127 -5.87 17.29 -29.25
CA ALA A 127 -5.84 16.88 -30.65
C ALA A 127 -5.47 18.06 -31.59
N ASP A 128 -6.04 19.23 -31.35
CA ASP A 128 -5.81 20.44 -32.16
C ASP A 128 -4.40 21.03 -32.00
N ASP A 129 -3.65 20.63 -30.96
CA ASP A 129 -2.27 21.06 -30.75
C ASP A 129 -1.25 20.19 -31.51
N GLN A 130 -1.69 19.12 -32.19
CA GLN A 130 -0.81 18.19 -32.91
C GLN A 130 0.21 18.90 -33.85
N PRO A 131 -0.19 19.86 -34.72
CA PRO A 131 0.77 20.56 -35.58
C PRO A 131 1.84 21.34 -34.82
N ARG A 132 1.54 21.82 -33.61
CA ARG A 132 2.51 22.53 -32.75
C ARG A 132 3.51 21.57 -32.12
N PHE A 133 3.06 20.39 -31.72
CA PHE A 133 3.93 19.38 -31.10
C PHE A 133 4.78 18.62 -32.12
N GLU A 134 4.39 18.55 -33.40
CA GLU A 134 5.23 18.02 -34.48
C GLU A 134 6.55 18.78 -34.65
N GLN A 135 6.57 20.05 -34.25
CA GLN A 135 7.74 20.92 -34.29
C GLN A 135 8.68 20.74 -33.09
N VAL A 136 8.27 19.99 -32.05
CA VAL A 136 9.11 19.75 -30.87
C VAL A 136 10.18 18.72 -31.20
N LYS A 137 11.45 19.15 -31.26
CA LYS A 137 12.60 18.25 -31.56
C LYS A 137 13.60 18.12 -30.42
N ASN A 138 13.50 18.98 -29.42
CA ASN A 138 14.43 19.03 -28.31
C ASN A 138 13.75 19.59 -27.04
N LEU A 139 14.48 19.61 -25.93
CA LEU A 139 13.99 20.11 -24.64
C LEU A 139 13.63 21.59 -24.68
N ALA A 140 14.39 22.43 -25.39
CA ALA A 140 14.11 23.87 -25.48
C ALA A 140 12.79 24.16 -26.20
N ASP A 141 12.41 23.34 -27.18
CA ASP A 141 11.09 23.40 -27.80
C ASP A 141 9.99 22.99 -26.82
N LEU A 142 10.21 21.92 -26.05
CA LEU A 142 9.24 21.45 -25.06
C LEU A 142 9.01 22.46 -23.93
N GLN A 143 10.05 23.22 -23.53
CA GLN A 143 9.98 24.29 -22.53
C GLN A 143 9.05 25.45 -22.93
N LYS A 144 8.64 25.55 -24.19
CA LYS A 144 7.65 26.53 -24.66
C LYS A 144 6.21 26.14 -24.26
N PHE A 145 5.99 24.93 -23.76
CA PHE A 145 4.69 24.39 -23.38
C PHE A 145 4.58 24.19 -21.87
N LYS A 146 3.34 24.18 -21.35
CA LYS A 146 3.05 23.87 -19.96
C LYS A 146 2.76 22.38 -19.80
N ILE A 147 3.42 21.73 -18.86
CA ILE A 147 3.20 20.32 -18.50
C ILE A 147 2.20 20.23 -17.35
N GLY A 148 1.17 19.41 -17.52
CA GLY A 148 0.28 18.98 -16.44
C GLY A 148 0.93 17.85 -15.63
N SER A 149 1.04 17.99 -14.31
CA SER A 149 1.67 16.97 -13.44
C SER A 149 0.97 16.83 -12.09
N GLY A 150 1.03 15.66 -11.46
CA GLY A 150 0.48 15.47 -10.11
C GLY A 150 1.37 16.11 -9.05
N THR A 151 0.82 16.92 -8.15
CA THR A 151 1.57 17.76 -7.18
C THR A 151 2.62 16.99 -6.36
N HIS A 152 2.37 15.72 -6.05
CA HIS A 152 3.25 14.88 -5.23
C HIS A 152 3.92 13.74 -6.02
N TRP A 153 3.92 13.82 -7.34
CA TRP A 153 4.60 12.83 -8.18
C TRP A 153 6.11 13.10 -8.21
N SER A 154 6.91 12.04 -8.26
CA SER A 154 8.37 12.15 -8.37
C SER A 154 8.79 12.88 -9.65
N ASP A 155 8.00 12.73 -10.71
CA ASP A 155 8.29 13.31 -12.02
C ASP A 155 8.17 14.84 -12.01
N THR A 156 7.35 15.41 -11.13
CA THR A 156 7.19 16.87 -11.01
C THR A 156 8.50 17.55 -10.67
N ASP A 157 9.32 16.94 -9.80
CA ASP A 157 10.64 17.46 -9.45
C ASP A 157 11.62 17.35 -10.62
N ILE A 158 11.51 16.29 -11.42
CA ILE A 158 12.30 16.12 -12.65
C ILE A 158 11.94 17.21 -13.67
N TYR A 159 10.65 17.47 -13.89
CA TYR A 159 10.21 18.51 -14.81
C TYR A 159 10.66 19.90 -14.37
N ARG A 160 10.56 20.20 -13.06
CA ARG A 160 11.02 21.46 -12.50
C ARG A 160 12.53 21.63 -12.65
N PHE A 161 13.31 20.59 -12.38
CA PHE A 161 14.76 20.60 -12.54
C PHE A 161 15.16 20.89 -14.01
N ASN A 162 14.40 20.38 -14.97
CA ASN A 162 14.62 20.61 -16.41
C ASN A 162 14.01 21.92 -16.93
N GLY A 163 13.55 22.83 -16.06
CA GLY A 163 13.02 24.14 -16.45
C GLY A 163 11.72 24.09 -17.24
N LEU A 164 10.95 23.00 -17.16
CA LEU A 164 9.68 22.87 -17.85
C LEU A 164 8.59 23.66 -17.07
N PRO A 165 7.83 24.55 -17.72
CA PRO A 165 6.69 25.21 -17.08
C PRO A 165 5.64 24.19 -16.64
N LEU A 166 5.14 24.30 -15.41
CA LEU A 166 4.25 23.29 -14.79
C LEU A 166 2.89 23.87 -14.41
N VAL A 167 1.87 23.03 -14.54
CA VAL A 167 0.56 23.18 -13.90
C VAL A 167 0.31 21.90 -13.10
N THR A 168 0.09 22.03 -11.79
CA THR A 168 -0.08 20.85 -10.92
C THR A 168 -1.53 20.64 -10.49
N ALA A 169 -1.90 19.38 -10.26
CA ALA A 169 -3.17 19.00 -9.65
C ALA A 169 -2.95 17.95 -8.55
N TYR A 170 -3.86 17.89 -7.58
CA TYR A 170 -3.77 16.90 -6.49
C TYR A 170 -4.39 15.55 -6.85
N ALA A 171 -5.31 15.52 -7.81
CA ALA A 171 -6.06 14.34 -8.22
C ALA A 171 -5.82 14.04 -9.70
N TYR A 172 -5.95 12.76 -10.06
CA TYR A 172 -5.66 12.24 -11.40
C TYR A 172 -6.73 12.68 -12.41
N ALA A 173 -8.01 12.51 -12.08
CA ALA A 173 -9.10 12.82 -13.02
C ALA A 173 -9.17 14.30 -13.45
N PRO A 174 -8.98 15.29 -12.56
CA PRO A 174 -8.94 16.71 -12.96
C PRO A 174 -7.84 17.06 -13.96
N MET A 175 -6.73 16.31 -14.02
CA MET A 175 -5.66 16.59 -14.98
C MET A 175 -6.13 16.42 -16.42
N PHE A 176 -7.01 15.45 -16.70
CA PHE A 176 -7.58 15.28 -18.04
C PHE A 176 -8.49 16.43 -18.45
N ARG A 177 -9.05 17.20 -17.49
CA ARG A 177 -9.81 18.42 -17.82
C ARG A 177 -8.92 19.51 -18.41
N MET A 178 -7.61 19.49 -18.16
CA MET A 178 -6.65 20.41 -18.79
C MET A 178 -6.46 20.13 -20.29
N LEU A 179 -6.84 18.93 -20.73
CA LEU A 179 -6.76 18.45 -22.11
C LEU A 179 -8.12 18.45 -22.82
N LYS A 180 -9.19 18.93 -22.17
CA LYS A 180 -10.47 19.12 -22.85
C LYS A 180 -10.38 20.35 -23.76
N VAL A 181 -10.91 20.19 -24.97
CA VAL A 181 -11.19 21.27 -25.93
C VAL A 181 -12.63 21.71 -25.71
#